data_AF-A0ABD0P2G7-F1
#
_entry.id   AF-A0ABD0P2G7-F1
#
_cell.length_a   1.000
_cell.length_b   1.000
_cell.length_c   1.000
_cell.angle_alpha   90.00
_cell.angle_beta   90.00
_cell.angle_gamma   90.00
#
_symmetry.space_group_name_H-M   'P 1'
#
loop_
_entity.id
_entity.type
_entity.pdbx_description
1 polymer ?
#
loop_
_entity_poly.entity_id
_entity_poly.type
_entity_poly.pdbx_seq_one_letter_code
_entity_poly.pdbx_strand_id
1 'polypeptide(L)'
;MWERLTAPEDCFSKLQRENLAIIESYGTALMEVVCRDACDGHEIGRMLALAVLDRVLSIDRQSQWLVYLCNSGYLRVLVESLRQDDVALQTLLTPQPPLLKPLYIYESKMALLTRVAKTAQGAMELLRCGLVGQLVECQVFHMLPQNDALRVFGQRDPSGFIPSPLERYRQILLPTLRLMQVILTSTTTQHQQGAAQ
;
A
#
# COMPACT_ATOMS: atom_id res chain seq x y z
N MET A 1 -29.90 27.42 -7.70
CA MET A 1 -28.48 27.69 -8.04
C MET A 1 -27.72 28.44 -6.95
N TRP A 2 -28.40 29.07 -5.97
CA TRP A 2 -27.78 29.93 -4.95
C TRP A 2 -27.52 29.23 -3.59
N GLU A 3 -28.21 28.12 -3.29
CA GLU A 3 -28.10 27.39 -2.00
C GLU A 3 -26.80 26.60 -1.82
N ARG A 4 -26.01 26.38 -2.88
CA ARG A 4 -24.69 25.72 -2.77
C ARG A 4 -23.55 26.67 -2.38
N LEU A 5 -23.77 27.99 -2.43
CA LEU A 5 -22.76 29.00 -2.11
C LEU A 5 -22.77 29.40 -0.62
N THR A 6 -23.82 29.01 0.13
CA THR A 6 -24.00 29.32 1.55
C THR A 6 -23.98 28.08 2.45
N ALA A 7 -23.68 26.90 1.89
CA ALA A 7 -23.52 25.70 2.70
C ALA A 7 -22.32 25.92 3.65
N PRO A 8 -22.50 25.81 4.98
CA PRO A 8 -21.38 25.91 5.90
C PRO A 8 -20.30 24.90 5.50
N GLU A 9 -19.02 25.31 5.56
CA GLU A 9 -17.92 24.36 5.31
C GLU A 9 -18.18 23.09 6.13
N ASP A 10 -18.10 21.94 5.46
CA ASP A 10 -18.27 20.64 6.10
C ASP A 10 -17.29 20.56 7.29
N CYS A 11 -17.83 20.41 8.50
CA CYS A 11 -17.07 20.43 9.75
C CYS A 11 -15.92 19.40 9.71
N PHE A 12 -16.16 18.27 9.05
CA PHE A 12 -15.15 17.23 8.84
C PHE A 12 -13.98 17.72 7.98
N SER A 13 -14.28 18.40 6.87
CA SER A 13 -13.27 18.98 5.98
C SER A 13 -12.44 20.07 6.67
N LYS A 14 -13.06 20.84 7.56
CA LYS A 14 -12.35 21.83 8.39
C LYS A 14 -11.41 21.16 9.40
N LEU A 15 -11.90 20.15 10.14
CA LEU A 15 -11.09 19.40 11.09
C LEU A 15 -9.89 18.71 10.42
N GLN A 16 -10.10 18.13 9.23
CA GLN A 16 -9.03 17.51 8.45
C GLN A 16 -7.94 18.51 8.05
N ARG A 17 -8.33 19.74 7.69
CA ARG A 17 -7.40 20.83 7.35
C ARG A 17 -6.58 21.28 8.58
N GLU A 18 -7.24 21.44 9.72
CA GLU A 18 -6.59 21.82 10.98
C GLU A 18 -5.62 20.73 11.46
N ASN A 19 -6.01 19.45 11.39
CA ASN A 19 -5.15 18.33 11.72
C ASN A 19 -3.91 18.27 10.81
N LEU A 20 -4.08 18.49 9.50
CA LEU A 20 -2.96 18.51 8.57
C LEU A 20 -2.00 19.67 8.88
N ALA A 21 -2.50 20.86 9.19
CA ALA A 21 -1.66 22.00 9.57
C ALA A 21 -0.82 21.72 10.82
N ILE A 22 -1.39 21.01 11.82
CA ILE A 22 -0.63 20.56 13.00
C ILE A 22 0.46 19.57 12.59
N ILE A 23 0.16 18.59 11.73
CA ILE A 23 1.15 17.62 11.24
C ILE A 23 2.28 18.33 10.48
N GLU A 24 1.95 19.27 9.60
CA GLU A 24 2.90 20.06 8.82
C GLU A 24 3.77 20.97 9.70
N SER A 25 3.27 21.40 10.87
CA SER A 25 4.04 22.25 11.80
C SER A 25 5.28 21.56 12.37
N TYR A 26 5.31 20.23 12.40
CA TYR A 26 6.51 19.44 12.77
C TYR A 26 7.56 19.37 11.65
N GLY A 27 7.19 19.78 10.43
CA GLY A 27 8.07 19.89 9.29
C GLY A 27 8.67 18.55 8.83
N THR A 28 9.84 18.63 8.19
CA THR A 28 10.51 17.49 7.58
C THR A 28 11.04 16.48 8.60
N ALA A 29 11.24 16.87 9.86
CA ALA A 29 11.70 15.97 10.91
C ALA A 29 10.70 14.83 11.16
N LEU A 30 9.39 15.14 11.18
CA LEU A 30 8.35 14.13 11.31
C LEU A 30 8.28 13.24 10.06
N MET A 31 8.39 13.85 8.87
CA MET A 31 8.39 13.10 7.60
C MET A 31 9.55 12.09 7.56
N GLU A 32 10.75 12.51 7.97
CA GLU A 32 11.94 11.66 8.01
C GLU A 32 11.76 10.47 8.94
N VAL A 33 11.35 10.71 10.20
CA VAL A 33 11.16 9.65 11.19
C VAL A 33 10.13 8.62 10.71
N VAL A 34 8.98 9.08 10.23
CA VAL A 34 7.91 8.18 9.77
C VAL A 34 8.34 7.39 8.52
N CYS A 35 9.01 8.04 7.55
CA CYS A 35 9.48 7.36 6.35
C CYS A 35 10.60 6.35 6.65
N ARG A 36 11.51 6.69 7.56
CA ARG A 36 12.57 5.79 8.03
C ARG A 36 11.99 4.59 8.75
N ASP A 37 11.02 4.77 9.64
CA ASP A 37 10.35 3.67 10.34
C ASP A 37 9.53 2.79 9.37
N ALA A 38 8.97 3.37 8.30
CA ALA A 38 8.28 2.61 7.27
C ALA A 38 9.22 1.72 6.43
N CYS A 39 10.49 2.11 6.27
CA CYS A 39 11.49 1.34 5.52
C CYS A 39 12.25 0.36 6.42
N ASP A 40 12.81 0.85 7.53
CA ASP A 40 13.75 0.13 8.38
C ASP A 40 13.15 -0.32 9.71
N GLY A 41 11.92 0.10 10.04
CA GLY A 41 11.30 -0.20 11.33
C GLY A 41 11.14 -1.69 11.57
N HIS A 42 11.11 -2.10 12.84
CA HIS A 42 10.96 -3.50 13.22
C HIS A 42 9.49 -3.91 13.23
N GLU A 43 9.14 -4.94 12.45
CA GLU A 43 7.85 -5.62 12.44
C GLU A 43 6.62 -4.70 12.59
N ILE A 44 6.12 -4.57 13.82
CA ILE A 44 4.92 -3.79 14.18
C ILE A 44 5.12 -2.30 13.96
N GLY A 45 6.29 -1.76 14.33
CA GLY A 45 6.60 -0.34 14.12
C GLY A 45 6.53 0.04 12.64
N ARG A 46 7.01 -0.85 11.78
CA ARG A 46 6.91 -0.70 10.31
C ARG A 46 5.46 -0.65 9.83
N MET A 47 4.62 -1.57 10.31
CA MET A 47 3.19 -1.60 9.95
C MET A 47 2.47 -0.32 10.39
N LEU A 48 2.75 0.16 11.60
CA LEU A 48 2.17 1.38 12.12
C LEU A 48 2.64 2.60 11.32
N ALA A 49 3.92 2.70 11.00
CA ALA A 49 4.48 3.77 10.17
C ALA A 49 3.86 3.78 8.76
N LEU A 50 3.71 2.62 8.12
CA LEU A 50 3.03 2.49 6.82
C LEU A 50 1.57 2.94 6.90
N ALA A 51 0.85 2.58 7.96
CA ALA A 51 -0.53 2.99 8.17
C ALA A 51 -0.66 4.51 8.42
N VAL A 52 0.27 5.10 9.18
CA VAL A 52 0.35 6.55 9.37
C VAL A 52 0.59 7.25 8.03
N LEU A 53 1.55 6.78 7.22
CA LEU A 53 1.78 7.32 5.87
C LEU A 53 0.54 7.23 4.98
N ASP A 54 -0.17 6.10 4.95
CA ASP A 54 -1.41 5.98 4.15
C ASP A 54 -2.44 7.03 4.57
N ARG A 55 -2.59 7.26 5.88
CA ARG A 55 -3.55 8.25 6.39
C ARG A 55 -3.13 9.67 6.09
N VAL A 56 -1.85 10.01 6.29
CA VAL A 56 -1.34 11.35 6.00
C VAL A 56 -1.45 11.66 4.49
N LEU A 57 -1.02 10.73 3.62
CA LEU A 57 -1.18 10.89 2.17
C LEU A 57 -2.64 10.96 1.72
N SER A 58 -3.59 10.40 2.49
CA SER A 58 -5.01 10.53 2.16
C SER A 58 -5.59 11.92 2.43
N ILE A 59 -4.94 12.70 3.31
CA ILE A 59 -5.39 14.03 3.70
C ILE A 59 -4.51 15.16 3.14
N ASP A 60 -3.29 14.85 2.71
CA ASP A 60 -2.34 15.77 2.09
C ASP A 60 -2.79 16.24 0.69
N ARG A 61 -3.46 17.40 0.65
CA ARG A 61 -3.95 18.00 -0.60
C ARG A 61 -2.85 18.62 -1.44
N GLN A 62 -1.76 19.06 -0.83
CA GLN A 62 -0.65 19.73 -1.51
C GLN A 62 0.43 18.75 -2.00
N SER A 63 0.26 17.46 -1.72
CA SER A 63 1.20 16.40 -2.06
C SER A 63 2.62 16.63 -1.52
N GLN A 64 2.76 17.39 -0.44
CA GLN A 64 4.07 17.67 0.19
C GLN A 64 4.73 16.37 0.68
N TRP A 65 3.94 15.50 1.30
CA TRP A 65 4.42 14.20 1.78
C TRP A 65 4.76 13.27 0.64
N LEU A 66 3.96 13.26 -0.43
CA LEU A 66 4.26 12.47 -1.62
C LEU A 66 5.56 12.93 -2.29
N VAL A 67 5.74 14.24 -2.48
CA VAL A 67 6.95 14.83 -3.06
C VAL A 67 8.17 14.50 -2.21
N TYR A 68 8.06 14.63 -0.88
CA TYR A 68 9.15 14.28 0.04
C TYR A 68 9.51 12.78 -0.04
N LEU A 69 8.50 11.90 -0.04
CA LEU A 69 8.68 10.45 -0.13
C LEU A 69 9.40 10.03 -1.43
N CYS A 70 9.08 10.67 -2.55
CA CYS A 70 9.72 10.43 -3.84
C CYS A 70 11.15 11.00 -3.87
N ASN A 71 11.32 12.28 -3.55
CA ASN A 71 12.61 12.98 -3.67
C ASN A 71 13.68 12.44 -2.72
N SER A 72 13.27 11.96 -1.55
CA SER A 72 14.18 11.38 -0.55
C SER A 72 14.47 9.90 -0.82
N GLY A 73 13.91 9.30 -1.87
CA GLY A 73 14.15 7.91 -2.27
C GLY A 73 13.40 6.84 -1.46
N TYR A 74 12.61 7.22 -0.45
CA TYR A 74 11.86 6.27 0.37
C TYR A 74 10.85 5.45 -0.44
N LEU A 75 10.17 6.07 -1.42
CA LEU A 75 9.25 5.34 -2.30
C LEU A 75 9.96 4.21 -3.05
N ARG A 76 11.17 4.49 -3.55
CA ARG A 76 11.99 3.52 -4.27
C ARG A 76 12.41 2.37 -3.36
N VAL A 77 12.88 2.67 -2.15
CA VAL A 77 13.23 1.64 -1.14
C VAL A 77 12.03 0.75 -0.82
N LEU A 78 10.84 1.33 -0.63
CA LEU A 78 9.61 0.57 -0.40
C LEU A 78 9.28 -0.36 -1.57
N VAL A 79 9.43 0.11 -2.82
CA VAL A 79 9.21 -0.71 -4.02
C VAL A 79 10.24 -1.84 -4.13
N GLU A 80 11.53 -1.56 -3.97
CA GLU A 80 12.60 -2.56 -4.03
C GLU A 80 12.49 -3.61 -2.90
N SER A 81 11.93 -3.23 -1.75
CA SER A 81 11.71 -4.15 -0.63
C SER A 81 10.62 -5.21 -0.89
N LEU A 82 9.76 -5.04 -1.91
CA LEU A 82 8.75 -6.06 -2.26
C LEU A 82 9.40 -7.39 -2.65
N ARG A 83 10.55 -7.34 -3.31
CA ARG A 83 11.31 -8.54 -3.67
C ARG A 83 11.88 -9.24 -2.44
N GLN A 84 12.22 -8.49 -1.39
CA GLN A 84 12.70 -9.05 -0.13
C GLN A 84 11.57 -9.76 0.63
N ASP A 85 10.34 -9.27 0.51
CA ASP A 85 9.17 -9.90 1.12
C ASP A 85 8.79 -11.22 0.43
N ASP A 86 9.13 -11.42 -0.85
CA ASP A 86 8.68 -12.56 -1.66
C ASP A 86 8.94 -13.91 -0.99
N VAL A 87 10.16 -14.14 -0.49
CA VAL A 87 10.52 -15.40 0.20
C VAL A 87 9.64 -15.61 1.44
N ALA A 88 9.43 -14.56 2.24
CA ALA A 88 8.58 -14.66 3.42
C ALA A 88 7.12 -14.95 3.03
N LEU A 89 6.61 -14.34 1.96
CA LEU A 89 5.26 -14.59 1.45
C LEU A 89 5.09 -16.01 0.90
N GLN A 90 6.11 -16.56 0.22
CA GLN A 90 6.11 -17.96 -0.21
C GLN A 90 6.00 -18.93 0.98
N THR A 91 6.74 -18.68 2.08
CA THR A 91 6.64 -19.54 3.28
C THR A 91 5.24 -19.53 3.91
N LEU A 92 4.48 -18.44 3.73
CA LEU A 92 3.10 -18.34 4.19
C LEU A 92 2.12 -19.17 3.35
N LEU A 93 2.49 -19.65 2.17
CA LEU A 93 1.62 -20.53 1.38
C LEU A 93 1.75 -22.00 1.76
N THR A 94 2.69 -22.34 2.64
CA THR A 94 2.85 -23.70 3.15
C THR A 94 1.67 -24.10 4.06
N PRO A 95 1.38 -25.42 4.19
CA PRO A 95 0.28 -25.91 5.04
C PRO A 95 0.39 -25.48 6.51
N GLN A 96 1.62 -25.37 7.03
CA GLN A 96 1.91 -24.90 8.38
C GLN A 96 2.73 -23.61 8.29
N PRO A 97 2.10 -22.43 8.22
CA PRO A 97 2.85 -21.20 8.16
C PRO A 97 3.61 -20.92 9.44
N PRO A 98 4.66 -20.08 9.35
CA PRO A 98 5.12 -19.33 10.50
C PRO A 98 4.08 -18.28 10.94
N LEU A 99 4.52 -17.25 11.65
CA LEU A 99 3.68 -16.12 12.04
C LEU A 99 3.18 -15.35 10.81
N LEU A 100 1.94 -14.87 10.84
CA LEU A 100 1.31 -14.08 9.76
C LEU A 100 1.84 -12.64 9.64
N LYS A 101 2.83 -12.24 10.45
CA LYS A 101 3.38 -10.88 10.43
C LYS A 101 3.83 -10.41 9.02
N PRO A 102 4.53 -11.22 8.20
CA PRO A 102 4.91 -10.80 6.85
C PRO A 102 3.71 -10.48 5.96
N LEU A 103 2.58 -11.19 6.15
CA LEU A 103 1.34 -10.93 5.41
C LEU A 103 0.81 -9.53 5.72
N TYR A 104 0.74 -9.16 6.99
CA TYR A 104 0.20 -7.86 7.40
C TYR A 104 1.12 -6.69 7.02
N ILE A 105 2.45 -6.89 7.05
CA ILE A 105 3.42 -5.91 6.54
C ILE A 105 3.20 -5.71 5.05
N TYR A 106 3.07 -6.80 4.30
CA TYR A 106 2.80 -6.75 2.86
C TYR A 106 1.46 -6.07 2.56
N GLU A 107 0.37 -6.42 3.24
CA GLU A 107 -0.93 -5.77 3.07
C GLU A 107 -0.85 -4.26 3.33
N SER A 108 -0.16 -3.85 4.40
CA SER A 108 0.05 -2.44 4.75
C SER A 108 0.86 -1.70 3.67
N LYS A 109 1.91 -2.34 3.16
CA LYS A 109 2.75 -1.82 2.08
C LYS A 109 1.96 -1.66 0.78
N MET A 110 1.22 -2.69 0.38
CA MET A 110 0.38 -2.65 -0.83
C MET A 110 -0.75 -1.62 -0.72
N ALA A 111 -1.32 -1.42 0.48
CA ALA A 111 -2.29 -0.37 0.73
C ALA A 111 -1.67 1.03 0.52
N LEU A 112 -0.48 1.27 1.06
CA LEU A 112 0.26 2.52 0.87
C LEU A 112 0.63 2.76 -0.60
N LEU A 113 1.15 1.76 -1.31
CA LEU A 113 1.47 1.89 -2.73
C LEU A 113 0.20 2.16 -3.55
N THR A 114 -0.93 1.53 -3.19
CA THR A 114 -2.23 1.79 -3.82
C THR A 114 -2.70 3.22 -3.56
N ARG A 115 -2.45 3.76 -2.35
CA ARG A 115 -2.73 5.16 -2.02
C ARG A 115 -1.94 6.12 -2.91
N VAL A 116 -0.64 5.89 -3.04
CA VAL A 116 0.25 6.69 -3.90
C VAL A 116 -0.24 6.64 -5.36
N ALA A 117 -0.60 5.46 -5.84
CA ALA A 117 -1.09 5.25 -7.20
C ALA A 117 -2.42 5.96 -7.54
N LYS A 118 -3.21 6.39 -6.55
CA LYS A 118 -4.46 7.15 -6.80
C LYS A 118 -4.22 8.52 -7.42
N THR A 119 -3.00 9.04 -7.30
CA THR A 119 -2.59 10.29 -7.95
C THR A 119 -1.82 9.97 -9.23
N ALA A 120 -1.97 10.79 -10.27
CA ALA A 120 -1.26 10.58 -11.53
C ALA A 120 0.27 10.69 -11.34
N GLN A 121 0.73 11.67 -10.55
CA GLN A 121 2.13 11.82 -10.18
C GLN A 121 2.65 10.58 -9.44
N GLY A 122 1.95 10.12 -8.40
CA GLY A 122 2.37 8.95 -7.64
C GLY A 122 2.38 7.66 -8.47
N ALA A 123 1.41 7.46 -9.36
CA ALA A 123 1.40 6.33 -10.29
C ALA A 123 2.62 6.35 -11.22
N MET A 124 2.99 7.52 -11.77
CA MET A 124 4.16 7.66 -12.62
C MET A 124 5.46 7.38 -11.84
N GLU A 125 5.58 7.88 -10.61
CA GLU A 125 6.76 7.63 -9.77
C GLU A 125 6.90 6.15 -9.38
N LEU A 126 5.79 5.46 -9.11
CA LEU A 126 5.82 4.00 -8.88
C LEU A 126 6.34 3.24 -10.10
N LEU A 127 5.93 3.63 -11.30
CA LEU A 127 6.43 3.04 -12.55
C LEU A 127 7.92 3.34 -12.75
N ARG A 128 8.35 4.58 -12.47
CA ARG A 128 9.77 4.98 -12.51
C ARG A 128 10.64 4.21 -11.53
N CYS A 129 10.10 3.87 -10.36
CA CYS A 129 10.75 3.01 -9.37
C CYS A 129 10.81 1.53 -9.79
N GLY A 130 10.24 1.15 -10.94
CA GLY A 130 10.29 -0.22 -11.43
C GLY A 130 9.33 -1.19 -10.73
N LEU A 131 8.24 -0.68 -10.15
CA LEU A 131 7.27 -1.49 -9.39
C LEU A 131 6.80 -2.74 -10.15
N VAL A 132 6.47 -2.61 -11.44
CA VAL A 132 5.99 -3.74 -12.25
C VAL A 132 7.08 -4.81 -12.38
N GLY A 133 8.34 -4.41 -12.57
CA GLY A 133 9.47 -5.33 -12.63
C GLY A 133 9.64 -6.10 -11.32
N GLN A 134 9.59 -5.39 -10.18
CA GLN A 134 9.67 -6.03 -8.85
C GLN A 134 8.55 -7.04 -8.64
N LEU A 135 7.31 -6.71 -9.03
CA LEU A 135 6.16 -7.61 -8.87
C LEU A 135 6.25 -8.84 -9.78
N VAL A 136 6.74 -8.70 -11.02
CA VAL A 136 6.90 -9.81 -11.95
C VAL A 136 7.97 -10.81 -11.49
N GLU A 137 9.01 -10.33 -10.80
CA GLU A 137 10.05 -11.19 -10.25
C GLU A 137 9.59 -12.02 -9.04
N CYS A 138 8.54 -11.58 -8.33
CA CYS A 138 8.02 -12.27 -7.15
C CYS A 138 7.38 -13.63 -7.49
N GLN A 139 7.98 -14.70 -7.00
CA GLN A 139 7.53 -16.07 -7.28
C GLN A 139 6.25 -16.44 -6.53
N VAL A 140 5.91 -15.73 -5.45
CA VAL A 140 4.68 -15.98 -4.67
C VAL A 140 3.42 -15.95 -5.55
N PHE A 141 3.40 -15.13 -6.60
CA PHE A 141 2.24 -15.02 -7.50
C PHE A 141 2.03 -16.28 -8.36
N HIS A 142 3.08 -17.08 -8.59
CA HIS A 142 3.02 -18.32 -9.36
C HIS A 142 2.67 -19.56 -8.53
N MET A 143 2.69 -19.45 -7.20
CA MET A 143 2.47 -20.56 -6.27
C MET A 143 0.98 -20.80 -5.98
N LEU A 144 0.17 -21.05 -7.02
CA LEU A 144 -1.25 -21.38 -6.83
C LEU A 144 -1.37 -22.64 -5.95
N PRO A 145 -1.99 -22.57 -4.75
CA PRO A 145 -2.15 -23.74 -3.91
C PRO A 145 -3.02 -24.77 -4.64
N GLN A 146 -2.46 -25.95 -4.95
CA GLN A 146 -3.20 -27.01 -5.65
C GLN A 146 -4.37 -27.51 -4.79
N ASN A 147 -5.53 -27.68 -5.43
CA ASN A 147 -6.78 -28.11 -4.79
C ASN A 147 -6.73 -29.50 -4.14
N ASP A 148 -5.70 -30.32 -4.38
CA ASP A 148 -5.63 -31.69 -3.85
C ASP A 148 -5.47 -31.77 -2.32
N ALA A 149 -5.07 -30.68 -1.66
CA ALA A 149 -5.11 -30.59 -0.21
C ALA A 149 -6.54 -30.51 0.37
N LEU A 150 -7.54 -30.13 -0.43
CA LEU A 150 -8.94 -30.01 0.02
C LEU A 150 -9.62 -31.36 0.25
N ARG A 151 -9.08 -32.46 -0.28
CA ARG A 151 -9.65 -33.81 -0.08
C ARG A 151 -9.07 -34.57 1.10
N VAL A 152 -7.92 -34.14 1.64
CA VAL A 152 -7.24 -34.85 2.74
C VAL A 152 -7.26 -34.05 4.05
N PHE A 153 -7.35 -32.72 4.02
CA PHE A 153 -7.26 -31.91 5.23
C PHE A 153 -8.63 -31.46 5.74
N GLY A 154 -9.33 -32.40 6.38
CA GLY A 154 -10.34 -32.11 7.41
C GLY A 154 -9.76 -31.49 8.69
N GLN A 155 -8.56 -30.89 8.64
CA GLN A 155 -7.98 -30.08 9.70
C GLN A 155 -8.12 -28.61 9.31
N ARG A 156 -9.34 -28.07 9.37
CA ARG A 156 -9.46 -26.67 9.76
C ARG A 156 -8.83 -26.57 11.15
N ASP A 157 -7.96 -25.59 11.35
CA ASP A 157 -7.55 -25.24 12.72
C ASP A 157 -8.84 -25.05 13.53
N PRO A 158 -9.07 -25.82 14.61
CA PRO A 158 -10.30 -25.74 15.41
C PRO A 158 -10.55 -24.33 15.97
N SER A 159 -9.54 -23.45 15.99
CA SER A 159 -9.66 -22.05 16.38
C SER A 159 -10.25 -21.13 15.30
N GLY A 160 -10.21 -21.52 14.01
CA GLY A 160 -10.60 -20.67 12.88
C GLY A 160 -9.72 -19.41 12.68
N PHE A 161 -8.62 -19.27 13.42
CA PHE A 161 -7.81 -18.05 13.43
C PHE A 161 -6.81 -17.97 12.26
N ILE A 162 -6.31 -19.12 11.78
CA ILE A 162 -5.34 -19.17 10.68
C ILE A 162 -6.09 -19.39 9.36
N PRO A 163 -6.02 -18.44 8.40
CA PRO A 163 -6.66 -18.61 7.10
C PRO A 163 -6.02 -19.76 6.31
N SER A 164 -6.82 -20.41 5.48
CA SER A 164 -6.35 -21.48 4.60
C SER A 164 -5.24 -21.00 3.65
N PRO A 165 -4.38 -21.90 3.11
CA PRO A 165 -3.39 -21.53 2.09
C PRO A 165 -3.98 -20.76 0.91
N LEU A 166 -5.19 -21.13 0.48
CA LEU A 166 -5.90 -20.46 -0.61
C LEU A 166 -6.36 -19.04 -0.23
N GLU A 167 -6.85 -18.84 1.00
CA GLU A 167 -7.23 -17.51 1.49
C GLU A 167 -6.03 -16.59 1.61
N ARG A 168 -4.89 -17.09 2.11
CA ARG A 168 -3.64 -16.32 2.19
C ARG A 168 -3.11 -15.96 0.81
N TYR A 169 -3.16 -16.89 -0.15
CA TYR A 169 -2.82 -16.58 -1.54
C TYR A 169 -3.70 -15.45 -2.10
N ARG A 170 -5.01 -15.47 -1.82
CA ARG A 170 -5.92 -14.38 -2.22
C ARG A 170 -5.60 -13.05 -1.53
N GLN A 171 -5.25 -13.08 -0.24
CA GLN A 171 -4.80 -11.90 0.51
C GLN A 171 -3.52 -11.29 -0.07
N ILE A 172 -2.65 -12.10 -0.67
CA ILE A 172 -1.44 -11.63 -1.35
C ILE A 172 -1.75 -11.09 -2.74
N LEU A 173 -2.54 -11.83 -3.54
CA LEU A 173 -2.78 -11.51 -4.95
C LEU A 173 -3.73 -10.31 -5.15
N LEU A 174 -4.80 -10.22 -4.35
CA LEU A 174 -5.85 -9.21 -4.55
C LEU A 174 -5.34 -7.76 -4.38
N PRO A 175 -4.52 -7.41 -3.37
CA PRO A 175 -3.89 -6.10 -3.28
C PRO A 175 -3.02 -5.75 -4.49
N THR A 176 -2.28 -6.72 -5.05
CA THR A 176 -1.47 -6.53 -6.26
C THR A 176 -2.32 -6.17 -7.46
N LEU A 177 -3.40 -6.92 -7.68
CA LEU A 177 -4.31 -6.65 -8.79
C LEU A 177 -4.99 -5.28 -8.65
N ARG A 178 -5.40 -4.91 -7.43
CA ARG A 178 -5.96 -3.59 -7.15
C ARG A 178 -4.97 -2.47 -7.42
N LEU A 179 -3.72 -2.63 -6.99
CA LEU A 179 -2.65 -1.66 -7.26
C LEU A 179 -2.44 -1.47 -8.77
N MET A 180 -2.31 -2.57 -9.52
CA MET A 180 -2.15 -2.53 -10.97
C MET A 180 -3.34 -1.86 -11.66
N GLN A 181 -4.57 -2.19 -11.24
CA GLN A 181 -5.77 -1.54 -11.76
C GLN A 181 -5.75 -0.02 -11.51
N VAL A 182 -5.40 0.42 -10.30
CA VAL A 182 -5.33 1.84 -9.96
C VAL A 182 -4.27 2.56 -10.81
N ILE A 183 -3.08 1.97 -10.96
CA ILE A 183 -2.01 2.54 -11.81
C ILE A 183 -2.48 2.71 -13.26
N LEU A 184 -3.14 1.69 -13.83
CA LEU A 184 -3.68 1.75 -15.20
C LEU A 184 -4.74 2.86 -15.33
N THR A 185 -5.63 3.01 -14.35
CA THR A 185 -6.65 4.06 -14.39
C THR A 185 -6.06 5.47 -14.24
N SER A 186 -5.10 5.67 -13.34
CA SER A 186 -4.48 6.97 -13.07
C SER A 186 -3.56 7.47 -14.20
N THR A 187 -2.96 6.55 -14.96
CA THR A 187 -2.08 6.90 -16.10
C THR A 187 -2.87 7.14 -17.39
N THR A 188 -3.98 6.40 -17.60
CA THR A 188 -4.84 6.57 -18.78
C THR A 188 -5.57 7.93 -18.77
N THR A 189 -6.05 8.38 -17.60
CA THR A 189 -6.69 9.70 -17.47
C THR A 189 -5.74 10.84 -17.82
N GLN A 190 -4.46 10.70 -17.51
CA GLN A 190 -3.43 11.67 -17.89
C GLN A 190 -3.19 11.74 -19.40
N HIS A 191 -3.11 10.58 -20.08
CA HIS A 191 -3.00 10.53 -21.54
C HIS A 191 -4.21 11.18 -22.23
N GLN A 192 -5.42 10.97 -21.71
CA GLN A 192 -6.63 11.60 -22.25
C GLN A 192 -6.64 13.12 -22.03
N GLN A 193 -6.20 13.60 -20.87
CA GLN A 193 -6.10 15.04 -20.59
C GLN A 193 -5.01 15.72 -21.43
N GLY A 194 -3.88 15.06 -21.66
CA GLY A 194 -2.81 15.57 -22.52
C GLY A 194 -3.13 15.53 -24.02
N ALA A 195 -3.98 14.60 -24.47
CA ALA A 195 -4.46 14.55 -25.85
C ALA A 195 -5.64 15.51 -26.15
N ALA A 196 -6.28 16.05 -25.11
CA ALA A 196 -7.37 17.01 -25.20
C ALA A 196 -6.93 18.49 -25.09
N GLN A 197 -5.62 18.74 -24.94
CA GLN A 197 -4.98 20.06 -25.03
C GLN A 197 -4.31 20.24 -26.39
#